data_AF-A0A2K3ND18-F1
#
_entry.id   AF-A0A2K3ND18-F1
#
_cell.length_a   1.000
_cell.length_b   1.000
_cell.length_c   1.000
_cell.angle_alpha   90.00
_cell.angle_beta   90.00
_cell.angle_gamma   90.00
#
_symmetry.space_group_name_H-M   'P 1'
#
loop_
_entity.id
_entity.type
_entity.pdbx_description
1 polymer ?
#
loop_
_entity_poly.entity_id
_entity_poly.type
_entity_poly.pdbx_seq_one_letter_code
_entity_poly.pdbx_strand_id
1 'polypeptide(L)'
;MWLANDGNYRELRWFTAWKQRDQLVDFQLPDHISEAIGQNSVPFGYGFVKFRDTAIAAEVCEELFTPSPPHAELALNGVEVFMNASGSHHQLRKLDVRLRAFIGATHTRGGVYMYSNHQGCDGGRLYYDGCASVVVNGDVVAQGSQFSLNDIELVVASIDLDVVASLRGSLSSFQEQASCKANVPSVDVPYSLCLPFDLKIRLSVPLKIKYHSPEEEIAFGPGCWLWDYLRRSGASGFLLPLSGGADSSSVAAIVGCMCQLVVKEIANGDEQVKADAIRIGNYKDGQYPTNSREFAKRIFYTVFMGSENSSEMTKSRAKVLADEIGSWHLDVSIDGVVSALLSLFQTLTGKRPRYKVDGGSNVENLSLQNIQARIRMVLAFMLA
;
A
#
# COMPACT_ATOMS: atom_id res chain seq x y z
N MET A 1 6.34 0.20 25.23
CA MET A 1 6.17 0.09 23.78
C MET A 1 5.00 -0.83 23.47
N TRP A 2 4.39 -0.68 22.31
CA TRP A 2 3.12 -1.32 21.97
C TRP A 2 3.19 -2.00 20.61
N LEU A 3 2.50 -3.13 20.46
CA LEU A 3 2.53 -3.98 19.26
C LEU A 3 1.11 -4.06 18.68
N ALA A 4 1.01 -4.01 17.36
CA ALA A 4 -0.26 -4.14 16.64
C ALA A 4 -0.72 -5.60 16.60
N ASN A 5 -1.93 -5.87 17.08
CA ASN A 5 -2.49 -7.23 17.10
C ASN A 5 -3.96 -7.32 16.65
N ASP A 6 -4.48 -6.24 16.05
CA ASP A 6 -5.85 -6.16 15.57
C ASP A 6 -5.93 -6.28 14.03
N GLY A 7 -7.11 -6.64 13.51
CA GLY A 7 -7.36 -6.69 12.07
C GLY A 7 -6.42 -7.66 11.34
N ASN A 8 -5.55 -7.15 10.47
CA ASN A 8 -4.54 -7.93 9.74
C ASN A 8 -3.19 -8.05 10.48
N TYR A 9 -2.95 -7.29 11.56
CA TYR A 9 -1.69 -7.29 12.28
C TYR A 9 -1.65 -8.36 13.37
N ARG A 10 -0.51 -9.05 13.51
CA ARG A 10 -0.33 -10.14 14.50
C ARG A 10 1.06 -10.11 15.11
N GLU A 11 1.57 -8.92 15.44
CA GLU A 11 2.97 -8.75 15.87
C GLU A 11 3.31 -9.56 17.12
N LEU A 12 2.36 -9.74 18.06
CA LEU A 12 2.54 -10.55 19.27
C LEU A 12 2.84 -12.03 18.99
N ARG A 13 2.63 -12.50 17.76
CA ARG A 13 3.03 -13.85 17.34
C ARG A 13 4.55 -13.99 17.25
N TRP A 14 5.27 -12.91 16.92
CA TRP A 14 6.69 -12.94 16.58
C TRP A 14 7.55 -12.04 17.46
N PHE A 15 6.98 -10.98 18.01
CA PHE A 15 7.71 -9.96 18.78
C PHE A 15 7.18 -9.86 20.22
N THR A 16 8.08 -9.51 21.13
CA THR A 16 7.74 -9.17 22.52
C THR A 16 7.88 -7.66 22.71
N ALA A 17 6.83 -7.03 23.24
CA ALA A 17 6.84 -5.58 23.47
C ALA A 17 7.83 -5.21 24.58
N TRP A 18 8.69 -4.22 24.32
CA TRP A 18 9.61 -3.68 25.33
C TRP A 18 8.86 -2.96 26.46
N LYS A 19 9.13 -3.36 27.71
CA LYS A 19 8.44 -2.87 28.91
C LYS A 19 9.32 -2.03 29.87
N GLN A 20 10.64 -2.11 29.75
CA GLN A 20 11.59 -1.41 30.64
C GLN A 20 11.81 0.02 30.14
N ARG A 21 11.00 0.98 30.59
CA ARG A 21 11.05 2.38 30.09
C ARG A 21 12.07 3.26 30.81
N ASP A 22 12.54 2.81 31.95
CA ASP A 22 13.36 3.55 32.90
C ASP A 22 14.87 3.42 32.63
N GLN A 23 15.28 2.49 31.78
CA GLN A 23 16.69 2.25 31.49
C GLN A 23 16.93 1.75 30.05
N LEU A 24 18.12 2.07 29.56
CA LEU A 24 18.74 1.40 28.41
C LEU A 24 19.58 0.24 28.92
N VAL A 25 19.65 -0.83 28.13
CA VAL A 25 20.52 -1.98 28.41
C VAL A 25 21.63 -2.07 27.38
N ASP A 26 22.75 -2.68 27.74
CA ASP A 26 23.83 -2.97 26.80
C ASP A 26 23.49 -4.21 25.96
N PHE A 27 23.15 -3.99 24.69
CA PHE A 27 22.95 -5.06 23.74
C PHE A 27 24.28 -5.49 23.12
N GLN A 28 24.66 -6.75 23.33
CA GLN A 28 25.88 -7.33 22.76
C GLN A 28 25.72 -7.50 21.26
N LEU A 29 26.66 -6.94 20.49
CA LEU A 29 26.64 -7.01 19.04
C LEU A 29 27.22 -8.35 18.55
N PRO A 30 26.74 -8.88 17.41
CA PRO A 30 27.41 -9.99 16.73
C PRO A 30 28.85 -9.63 16.36
N ASP A 31 29.77 -10.60 16.41
CA ASP A 31 31.21 -10.40 16.20
C ASP A 31 31.54 -9.59 14.93
N HIS A 32 30.91 -9.94 13.80
CA HIS A 32 31.13 -9.24 12.53
C HIS A 32 30.68 -7.77 12.53
N ILE A 33 29.65 -7.41 13.30
CA ILE A 33 29.22 -6.01 13.46
C ILE A 33 30.19 -5.31 14.42
N SER A 34 30.55 -5.98 15.52
CA SER A 34 31.49 -5.45 16.50
C SER A 34 32.84 -5.09 15.87
N GLU A 35 33.40 -5.99 15.07
CA GLU A 35 34.64 -5.77 14.31
C GLU A 35 34.51 -4.59 13.32
N ALA A 36 33.36 -4.48 12.64
CA ALA A 36 33.15 -3.46 11.62
C ALA A 36 33.04 -2.04 12.21
N ILE A 37 32.43 -1.89 13.39
CA ILE A 37 32.20 -0.56 14.01
C ILE A 37 33.09 -0.28 15.21
N GLY A 38 33.90 -1.26 15.65
CA GLY A 38 34.80 -1.14 16.80
C GLY A 38 34.09 -1.04 18.15
N GLN A 39 32.89 -1.61 18.27
CA GLN A 39 32.09 -1.59 19.51
C GLN A 39 31.54 -2.98 19.83
N ASN A 40 31.74 -3.45 21.05
CA ASN A 40 31.22 -4.76 21.48
C ASN A 40 29.73 -4.75 21.82
N SER A 41 29.19 -3.58 22.19
CA SER A 41 27.79 -3.42 22.58
C SER A 41 27.27 -2.04 22.24
N VAL A 42 25.94 -1.91 22.21
CA VAL A 42 25.23 -0.64 21.98
C VAL A 42 24.07 -0.48 22.96
N PRO A 43 23.65 0.77 23.28
CA PRO A 43 22.45 1.00 24.07
C PRO A 43 21.20 0.49 23.36
N PHE A 44 20.34 -0.21 24.08
CA PHE A 44 19.08 -0.76 23.57
C PHE A 44 17.94 -0.50 24.55
N GLY A 45 16.80 -0.02 24.04
CA GLY A 45 15.59 0.18 24.85
C GLY A 45 14.80 1.43 24.44
N TYR A 46 14.08 1.97 25.41
CA TYR A 46 13.27 3.18 25.25
C TYR A 46 14.05 4.40 25.70
N GLY A 47 14.22 5.37 24.80
CA GLY A 47 14.97 6.59 25.05
C GLY A 47 14.99 7.49 23.83
N PHE A 48 15.86 8.49 23.85
CA PHE A 48 16.08 9.39 22.70
C PHE A 48 17.56 9.65 22.46
N VAL A 49 17.89 10.16 21.28
CA VAL A 49 19.26 10.51 20.91
C VAL A 49 19.42 12.02 21.07
N LYS A 50 20.44 12.43 21.81
CA LYS A 50 20.70 13.83 22.13
C LYS A 50 21.95 14.30 21.38
N PHE A 51 21.74 15.13 20.37
CA PHE A 51 22.80 15.83 19.65
C PHE A 51 23.18 17.12 20.40
N ARG A 52 24.20 17.83 19.90
CA ARG A 52 24.62 19.12 20.46
C ARG A 52 23.57 20.22 20.30
N ASP A 53 22.76 20.12 19.25
CA ASP A 53 21.85 21.16 18.76
C ASP A 53 20.39 20.73 18.70
N THR A 54 20.08 19.45 18.88
CA THR A 54 18.69 18.95 18.93
C THR A 54 18.60 17.58 19.60
N ALA A 55 17.39 17.11 19.85
CA ALA A 55 17.10 15.77 20.30
C ALA A 55 16.07 15.10 19.40
N ILE A 56 16.34 13.85 19.03
CA ILE A 56 15.49 13.05 18.15
C ILE A 56 15.07 11.76 18.83
N ALA A 57 13.86 11.27 18.55
CA ALA A 57 13.40 9.99 19.05
C ALA A 57 12.66 9.19 17.98
N ALA A 58 12.77 7.87 18.08
CA ALA A 58 12.00 6.94 17.28
C ALA A 58 10.63 6.69 17.93
N GLU A 59 9.60 6.61 17.12
CA GLU A 59 8.28 6.07 17.44
C GLU A 59 7.95 5.01 16.39
N VAL A 60 7.33 3.90 16.73
CA VAL A 60 7.14 2.80 15.77
C VAL A 60 5.67 2.60 15.45
N CYS A 61 5.28 2.85 14.21
CA CYS A 61 3.97 2.54 13.62
C CYS A 61 2.77 2.81 14.56
N GLU A 62 2.22 1.74 15.14
CA GLU A 62 1.02 1.73 16.00
C GLU A 62 1.18 2.61 17.24
N GLU A 63 2.38 2.84 17.74
CA GLU A 63 2.63 3.61 18.96
C GLU A 63 2.01 5.02 18.91
N LEU A 64 1.98 5.65 17.73
CA LEU A 64 1.33 6.94 17.47
C LEU A 64 -0.18 6.93 17.82
N PHE A 65 -0.85 5.81 17.58
CA PHE A 65 -2.31 5.69 17.72
C PHE A 65 -2.74 5.21 19.11
N THR A 66 -1.78 4.91 19.99
CA THR A 66 -2.08 4.45 21.35
C THR A 66 -2.59 5.58 22.24
N PRO A 67 -3.37 5.28 23.32
CA PRO A 67 -3.90 6.31 24.21
C PRO A 67 -2.83 7.15 24.94
N SER A 68 -1.61 6.62 25.06
CA SER A 68 -0.47 7.30 25.67
C SER A 68 0.76 7.07 24.78
N PRO A 69 0.86 7.86 23.69
CA PRO A 69 1.90 7.66 22.70
C PRO A 69 3.27 8.18 23.21
N PRO A 70 4.38 7.51 22.86
CA PRO A 70 5.73 7.89 23.27
C PRO A 70 6.07 9.37 23.06
N HIS A 71 5.73 9.94 21.90
CA HIS A 71 6.09 11.33 21.58
C HIS A 71 5.58 12.35 22.61
N ALA A 72 4.48 12.06 23.31
CA ALA A 72 3.91 13.00 24.28
C ALA A 72 4.82 13.19 25.51
N GLU A 73 5.42 12.11 26.01
CA GLU A 73 6.39 12.16 27.12
C GLU A 73 7.75 12.68 26.64
N LEU A 74 8.19 12.22 25.46
CA LEU A 74 9.46 12.60 24.87
C LEU A 74 9.52 14.09 24.53
N ALA A 75 8.42 14.69 24.06
CA ALA A 75 8.31 16.13 23.84
C ALA A 75 8.59 16.92 25.13
N LEU A 76 8.01 16.47 26.26
CA LEU A 76 8.22 17.09 27.56
C LEU A 76 9.65 16.88 28.11
N ASN A 77 10.37 15.89 27.59
CA ASN A 77 11.81 15.68 27.84
C ASN A 77 12.71 16.49 26.87
N GLY A 78 12.13 17.36 26.05
CA GLY A 78 12.87 18.24 25.15
C GLY A 78 13.16 17.66 23.77
N VAL A 79 12.63 16.48 23.43
CA VAL A 79 12.76 15.92 22.05
C VAL A 79 12.01 16.81 21.07
N GLU A 80 12.67 17.21 19.99
CA GLU A 80 12.11 18.12 18.98
C GLU A 80 11.71 17.39 17.70
N VAL A 81 12.39 16.30 17.35
CA VAL A 81 12.12 15.52 16.13
C VAL A 81 11.69 14.10 16.48
N PHE A 82 10.55 13.67 15.94
CA PHE A 82 10.00 12.34 16.08
C PHE A 82 10.04 11.62 14.74
N MET A 83 10.61 10.42 14.70
CA MET A 83 10.70 9.60 13.50
C MET A 83 9.78 8.40 13.64
N ASN A 84 8.72 8.34 12.84
CA ASN A 84 7.81 7.21 12.76
C ASN A 84 8.09 6.33 11.55
N ALA A 85 8.56 5.11 11.82
CA ALA A 85 8.68 4.06 10.81
C ALA A 85 7.44 3.15 10.86
N SER A 86 6.73 3.06 9.74
CA SER A 86 5.46 2.33 9.65
C SER A 86 5.44 1.21 8.62
N GLY A 87 4.58 0.23 8.89
CA GLY A 87 4.08 -0.75 7.93
C GLY A 87 2.56 -0.72 7.91
N SER A 88 1.98 0.44 7.57
CA SER A 88 0.53 0.68 7.59
C SER A 88 -0.08 0.40 6.21
N HIS A 89 -0.87 -0.66 6.12
CA HIS A 89 -1.53 -1.03 4.86
C HIS A 89 -2.68 -0.08 4.50
N HIS A 90 -2.98 -0.01 3.20
CA HIS A 90 -4.12 0.70 2.62
C HIS A 90 -5.43 0.20 3.21
N GLN A 91 -6.29 1.15 3.55
CA GLN A 91 -7.72 0.93 3.72
C GLN A 91 -8.40 2.15 3.10
N LEU A 92 -9.47 1.92 2.33
CA LEU A 92 -10.18 2.97 1.62
C LEU A 92 -10.53 4.14 2.57
N ARG A 93 -10.12 5.36 2.22
CA ARG A 93 -10.32 6.62 2.99
C ARG A 93 -9.54 6.73 4.31
N LYS A 94 -8.61 5.82 4.63
CA LYS A 94 -7.88 5.83 5.91
C LYS A 94 -6.80 6.90 6.01
N LEU A 95 -6.30 7.43 4.89
CA LEU A 95 -5.20 8.38 4.90
C LEU A 95 -5.47 9.62 5.78
N ASP A 96 -6.72 10.12 5.78
CA ASP A 96 -7.13 11.24 6.64
C ASP A 96 -6.93 10.96 8.14
N VAL A 97 -7.23 9.74 8.60
CA VAL A 97 -7.03 9.34 10.00
C VAL A 97 -5.55 9.40 10.38
N ARG A 98 -4.68 8.96 9.46
CA ARG A 98 -3.23 8.93 9.66
C ARG A 98 -2.66 10.35 9.71
N LEU A 99 -3.01 11.20 8.74
CA LEU A 99 -2.59 12.60 8.69
C LEU A 99 -3.03 13.36 9.93
N ARG A 100 -4.29 13.22 10.35
CA ARG A 100 -4.78 13.87 11.58
C ARG A 100 -4.00 13.44 12.82
N ALA A 101 -3.56 12.19 12.91
CA ALA A 101 -2.82 11.70 14.07
C ALA A 101 -1.45 12.40 14.21
N PHE A 102 -0.61 12.39 13.16
CA PHE A 102 0.71 13.01 13.27
C PHE A 102 0.70 14.55 13.14
N ILE A 103 -0.35 15.13 12.54
CA ILE A 103 -0.66 16.57 12.69
C ILE A 103 -0.96 16.89 14.15
N GLY A 104 -1.85 16.13 14.78
CA GLY A 104 -2.22 16.31 16.19
C GLY A 104 -1.06 16.09 17.17
N ALA A 105 -0.13 15.19 16.83
CA ALA A 105 1.07 14.90 17.63
C ALA A 105 1.92 16.16 17.87
N THR A 106 2.05 17.03 16.85
CA THR A 106 2.87 18.24 16.90
C THR A 106 2.08 19.52 17.13
N HIS A 107 0.83 19.61 16.68
CA HIS A 107 0.01 20.83 16.78
C HIS A 107 -0.10 21.40 18.20
N THR A 108 -0.21 20.53 19.22
CA THR A 108 -0.44 20.97 20.62
C THR A 108 0.83 21.10 21.45
N ARG A 109 1.96 20.55 21.00
CA ARG A 109 3.19 20.40 21.79
C ARG A 109 4.43 20.96 21.10
N GLY A 110 4.31 21.35 19.84
CA GLY A 110 5.42 21.65 18.94
C GLY A 110 6.30 20.44 18.65
N GLY A 111 7.06 20.55 17.57
CA GLY A 111 8.00 19.53 17.11
C GLY A 111 7.89 19.27 15.63
N VAL A 112 8.85 18.48 15.14
CA VAL A 112 8.88 17.90 13.81
C VAL A 112 8.50 16.44 13.90
N TYR A 113 7.55 16.01 13.07
CA TYR A 113 7.16 14.60 12.97
C TYR A 113 7.43 14.11 11.54
N MET A 114 8.36 13.18 11.42
CA MET A 114 8.73 12.52 10.18
C MET A 114 8.05 11.16 10.13
N TYR A 115 7.13 10.99 9.19
CA TYR A 115 6.43 9.73 8.95
C TYR A 115 6.98 9.06 7.70
N SER A 116 7.34 7.79 7.81
CA SER A 116 7.76 6.93 6.70
C SER A 116 6.96 5.63 6.74
N ASN A 117 6.66 5.07 5.58
CA ASN A 117 5.86 3.85 5.47
C ASN A 117 6.34 3.00 4.29
N HIS A 118 6.14 1.70 4.39
CA HIS A 118 6.26 0.81 3.23
C HIS A 118 5.30 1.28 2.11
N GLN A 119 5.70 1.10 0.85
CA GLN A 119 4.86 1.38 -0.31
C GLN A 119 4.94 0.21 -1.29
N GLY A 120 3.79 -0.29 -1.75
CA GLY A 120 3.69 -1.44 -2.64
C GLY A 120 3.09 -2.68 -1.98
N CYS A 121 3.16 -3.81 -2.69
CA CYS A 121 2.78 -5.13 -2.21
C CYS A 121 4.03 -5.89 -1.74
N ASP A 122 4.02 -6.53 -0.57
CA ASP A 122 5.16 -7.27 -0.01
C ASP A 122 5.10 -8.79 -0.30
N GLY A 123 4.21 -9.22 -1.20
CA GLY A 123 3.94 -10.63 -1.51
C GLY A 123 2.69 -11.18 -0.82
N GLY A 124 2.02 -10.36 0.00
CA GLY A 124 0.72 -10.69 0.58
C GLY A 124 -0.48 -10.16 -0.21
N ARG A 125 -1.65 -10.21 0.44
CA ARG A 125 -2.90 -9.60 -0.05
C ARG A 125 -3.02 -8.10 0.26
N LEU A 126 -2.04 -7.55 0.97
CA LEU A 126 -2.06 -6.16 1.42
C LEU A 126 -1.26 -5.30 0.44
N TYR A 127 -1.72 -4.08 0.26
CA TYR A 127 -0.97 -3.02 -0.38
C TYR A 127 -0.66 -1.97 0.70
N TYR A 128 0.59 -1.55 0.81
CA TYR A 128 1.00 -0.47 1.69
C TYR A 128 1.05 0.83 0.90
N ASP A 129 0.39 1.86 1.42
CA ASP A 129 0.08 3.08 0.68
C ASP A 129 1.02 4.25 0.98
N GLY A 130 2.24 3.97 1.44
CA GLY A 130 3.28 4.99 1.58
C GLY A 130 2.80 6.25 2.30
N CYS A 131 2.78 7.36 1.55
CA CYS A 131 2.44 8.71 2.01
C CYS A 131 3.39 9.19 3.12
N ALA A 132 4.69 8.99 2.90
CA ALA A 132 5.73 9.57 3.75
C ALA A 132 5.50 11.09 3.89
N SER A 133 5.59 11.63 5.10
CA SER A 133 5.17 13.01 5.37
C SER A 133 6.08 13.64 6.42
N VAL A 134 6.28 14.96 6.29
CA VAL A 134 6.97 15.74 7.32
C VAL A 134 6.02 16.83 7.81
N VAL A 135 5.84 16.88 9.12
CA VAL A 135 4.95 17.84 9.79
C VAL A 135 5.74 18.67 10.79
N VAL A 136 5.49 19.97 10.83
CA VAL A 136 6.13 20.90 11.75
C VAL A 136 5.04 21.67 12.49
N ASN A 137 4.95 21.53 13.80
CA ASN A 137 4.00 22.27 14.64
C ASN A 137 2.53 22.19 14.16
N GLY A 138 2.13 21.06 13.56
CA GLY A 138 0.79 20.84 12.99
C GLY A 138 0.66 21.12 11.49
N ASP A 139 1.65 21.76 10.86
CA ASP A 139 1.65 22.03 9.42
C ASP A 139 2.37 20.92 8.66
N VAL A 140 1.72 20.34 7.66
CA VAL A 140 2.38 19.42 6.72
C VAL A 140 3.24 20.25 5.78
N VAL A 141 4.54 19.97 5.73
CA VAL A 141 5.52 20.71 4.90
C VAL A 141 6.08 19.86 3.76
N ALA A 142 5.90 18.53 3.83
CA ALA A 142 6.22 17.62 2.74
C ALA A 142 5.29 16.39 2.80
N GLN A 143 4.86 15.90 1.63
CA GLN A 143 3.95 14.76 1.48
C GLN A 143 4.35 13.98 0.22
N GLY A 144 4.63 12.70 0.38
CA GLY A 144 4.91 11.74 -0.70
C GLY A 144 3.64 11.18 -1.30
N SER A 145 3.81 10.34 -2.31
CA SER A 145 2.72 9.65 -3.00
C SER A 145 2.00 8.63 -2.10
N GLN A 146 0.69 8.47 -2.31
CA GLN A 146 -0.07 7.37 -1.68
C GLN A 146 0.07 6.07 -2.50
N PHE A 147 0.00 6.18 -3.83
CA PHE A 147 0.12 5.07 -4.76
C PHE A 147 1.19 5.40 -5.79
N SER A 148 2.14 4.49 -6.00
CA SER A 148 3.27 4.68 -6.91
C SER A 148 3.75 3.32 -7.43
N LEU A 149 4.38 3.34 -8.60
CA LEU A 149 5.09 2.17 -9.13
C LEU A 149 6.60 2.22 -8.82
N ASN A 150 7.07 3.34 -8.23
CA ASN A 150 8.47 3.52 -7.87
C ASN A 150 8.81 2.62 -6.69
N ASP A 151 9.91 1.87 -6.78
CA ASP A 151 10.37 1.04 -5.66
C ASP A 151 10.91 1.88 -4.49
N ILE A 152 11.33 3.12 -4.75
CA ILE A 152 11.87 4.04 -3.74
C ILE A 152 11.31 5.45 -3.99
N GLU A 153 10.72 6.04 -2.95
CA GLU A 153 10.37 7.46 -2.90
C GLU A 153 11.03 8.11 -1.68
N LEU A 154 11.72 9.24 -1.88
CA LEU A 154 12.34 10.02 -0.81
C LEU A 154 11.64 11.38 -0.70
N VAL A 155 11.11 11.66 0.49
CA VAL A 155 10.48 12.95 0.82
C VAL A 155 11.42 13.73 1.74
N VAL A 156 11.78 14.95 1.34
CA VAL A 156 12.74 15.80 2.06
C VAL A 156 12.09 17.14 2.41
N ALA A 157 12.39 17.65 3.61
CA ALA A 157 12.02 18.99 4.03
C ALA A 157 13.21 19.69 4.69
N SER A 158 13.33 21.00 4.48
CA SER A 158 14.29 21.87 5.19
C SER A 158 13.54 22.68 6.22
N ILE A 159 13.89 22.54 7.50
CA ILE A 159 13.12 23.06 8.63
C ILE A 159 14.06 23.84 9.56
N ASP A 160 13.57 24.95 10.07
CA ASP A 160 14.22 25.70 11.16
C ASP A 160 13.65 25.19 12.50
N LEU A 161 14.51 24.63 13.36
CA LEU A 161 14.07 24.12 14.67
C LEU A 161 13.77 25.23 15.68
N ASP A 162 14.20 26.47 15.45
CA ASP A 162 13.87 27.59 16.34
C ASP A 162 12.36 27.85 16.37
N VAL A 163 11.61 27.47 15.33
CA VAL A 163 10.14 27.56 15.34
C VAL A 163 9.50 26.58 16.34
N VAL A 164 10.14 25.44 16.62
CA VAL A 164 9.69 24.48 17.64
C VAL A 164 9.96 25.05 19.02
N ALA A 165 11.18 25.53 19.25
CA ALA A 165 11.57 26.16 20.51
C ALA A 165 10.70 27.39 20.82
N SER A 166 10.43 28.23 19.81
CA SER A 166 9.56 29.41 19.92
C SER A 166 8.13 29.03 20.31
N LEU A 167 7.52 28.05 19.65
CA LEU A 167 6.17 27.59 19.99
C LEU A 167 6.12 27.05 21.42
N ARG A 168 7.03 26.15 21.81
CA ARG A 168 7.10 25.61 23.18
C ARG A 168 7.38 26.70 24.21
N GLY A 169 8.18 27.70 23.86
CA GLY A 169 8.46 28.89 24.66
C GLY A 169 7.21 29.73 24.94
N SER A 170 6.27 29.77 24.00
CA SER A 170 5.00 30.50 24.14
C SER A 170 3.91 29.76 24.94
N LEU A 171 4.09 28.45 25.18
CA LEU A 171 3.10 27.59 25.84
C LEU A 171 3.48 27.35 27.31
N SER A 172 3.07 28.25 28.22
CA SER A 172 3.40 28.12 29.65
C SER A 172 2.93 26.81 30.28
N SER A 173 1.78 26.28 29.86
CA SER A 173 1.26 24.99 30.36
C SER A 173 2.09 23.79 29.90
N PHE A 174 2.82 23.89 28.79
CA PHE A 174 3.77 22.88 28.35
C PHE A 174 5.00 22.89 29.26
N GLN A 175 5.54 24.07 29.55
CA GLN A 175 6.70 24.25 30.44
C GLN A 175 6.44 23.75 31.86
N GLU A 176 5.27 24.09 32.41
CA GLU A 176 4.83 23.62 33.73
C GLU A 176 4.75 22.09 33.79
N GLN A 177 4.24 21.45 32.74
CA GLN A 177 4.20 19.99 32.69
C GLN A 177 5.60 19.39 32.54
N ALA A 178 6.46 19.98 31.71
CA ALA A 178 7.82 19.51 31.48
C ALA A 178 8.68 19.56 32.76
N SER A 179 8.51 20.58 33.59
CA SER A 179 9.27 20.76 34.85
C SER A 179 9.09 19.62 35.86
N CYS A 180 7.97 18.90 35.77
CA CYS A 180 7.59 17.83 36.70
C CYS A 180 7.74 16.41 36.09
N LYS A 181 8.28 16.27 34.88
CA LYS A 181 8.46 14.96 34.24
C LYS A 181 9.75 14.27 34.69
N ALA A 182 9.67 12.94 34.79
CA ALA A 182 10.86 12.13 34.99
C ALA A 182 11.73 12.16 33.72
N ASN A 183 13.04 12.15 33.93
CA ASN A 183 14.01 12.09 32.83
C ASN A 183 13.92 10.73 32.13
N VAL A 184 13.70 10.77 30.83
CA VAL A 184 13.81 9.59 29.96
C VAL A 184 15.30 9.36 29.62
N PRO A 185 15.78 8.11 29.57
CA PRO A 185 17.14 7.82 29.16
C PRO A 185 17.50 8.42 27.79
N SER A 186 18.72 8.93 27.66
CA SER A 186 19.24 9.47 26.41
C SER A 186 20.59 8.90 26.04
N VAL A 187 20.88 8.85 24.74
CA VAL A 187 22.21 8.55 24.21
C VAL A 187 22.81 9.87 23.70
N ASP A 188 23.85 10.36 24.37
CA ASP A 188 24.56 11.57 23.95
C ASP A 188 25.42 11.29 22.71
N VAL A 189 25.23 12.11 21.68
CA VAL A 189 25.99 12.06 20.44
C VAL A 189 26.71 13.40 20.26
N PRO A 190 28.05 13.45 20.30
CA PRO A 190 28.82 14.70 20.23
C PRO A 190 28.91 15.24 18.79
N TYR A 191 27.78 15.30 18.09
CA TYR A 191 27.60 15.74 16.70
C TYR A 191 26.51 16.82 16.64
N SER A 192 26.62 17.74 15.68
CA SER A 192 25.59 18.72 15.36
C SER A 192 24.81 18.24 14.15
N LEU A 193 23.52 17.96 14.33
CA LEU A 193 22.67 17.41 13.28
C LEU A 193 22.23 18.50 12.30
N CYS A 194 22.05 19.73 12.78
CA CYS A 194 21.60 20.85 11.98
C CYS A 194 22.73 21.38 11.10
N LEU A 195 22.38 21.79 9.89
CA LEU A 195 23.31 22.55 9.05
C LEU A 195 23.50 23.96 9.63
N PRO A 196 24.70 24.55 9.52
CA PRO A 196 24.88 25.96 9.82
C PRO A 196 23.92 26.82 9.00
N PHE A 197 23.48 27.94 9.57
CA PHE A 197 22.64 28.89 8.88
C PHE A 197 23.28 29.37 7.57
N ASP A 198 22.54 29.25 6.47
CA ASP A 198 22.90 29.76 5.15
C ASP A 198 21.66 30.39 4.49
N LEU A 199 21.78 31.65 4.07
CA LEU A 199 20.73 32.40 3.36
C LEU A 199 20.26 31.72 2.06
N LYS A 200 21.03 30.77 1.52
CA LYS A 200 20.66 29.98 0.33
C LYS A 200 19.71 28.83 0.66
N ILE A 201 19.63 28.41 1.93
CA ILE A 201 18.72 27.33 2.35
C ILE A 201 17.29 27.85 2.24
N ARG A 202 16.48 27.16 1.44
CA ARG A 202 15.05 27.44 1.33
C ARG A 202 14.30 26.53 2.29
N LEU A 203 13.68 27.13 3.30
CA LEU A 203 12.82 26.41 4.21
C LEU A 203 11.57 25.90 3.48
N SER A 204 11.15 24.69 3.85
CA SER A 204 9.90 24.10 3.39
C SER A 204 8.73 24.87 4.00
N VAL A 205 7.76 25.23 3.15
CA VAL A 205 6.56 25.95 3.56
C VAL A 205 5.39 24.98 3.74
N PRO A 206 4.38 25.31 4.56
CA PRO A 206 3.16 24.51 4.67
C PRO A 206 2.52 24.26 3.31
N LEU A 207 2.12 23.01 3.07
CA LEU A 207 1.45 22.60 1.83
C LEU A 207 -0.03 22.29 2.08
N LYS A 208 -0.83 22.44 1.02
CA LYS A 208 -2.20 21.92 1.01
C LYS A 208 -2.14 20.41 0.85
N ILE A 209 -2.62 19.70 1.88
CA ILE A 209 -2.70 18.24 1.89
C ILE A 209 -3.51 17.76 0.67
N LYS A 210 -2.94 16.79 -0.04
CA LYS A 210 -3.61 16.14 -1.19
C LYS A 210 -4.19 14.81 -0.75
N TYR A 211 -5.48 14.63 -1.04
CA TYR A 211 -6.20 13.38 -0.89
C TYR A 211 -6.65 12.91 -2.25
N HIS A 212 -6.65 11.59 -2.45
CA HIS A 212 -7.35 10.98 -3.57
C HIS A 212 -8.85 10.94 -3.30
N SER A 213 -9.64 11.00 -4.37
CA SER A 213 -11.06 10.65 -4.25
C SER A 213 -11.19 9.14 -3.95
N PRO A 214 -12.33 8.70 -3.39
CA PRO A 214 -12.55 7.27 -3.17
C PRO A 214 -12.42 6.44 -4.46
N GLU A 215 -12.85 6.99 -5.60
CA GLU A 215 -12.76 6.35 -6.91
C GLU A 215 -11.31 6.27 -7.39
N GLU A 216 -10.51 7.32 -7.17
CA GLU A 216 -9.07 7.31 -7.43
C GLU A 216 -8.33 6.29 -6.55
N GLU A 217 -8.67 6.18 -5.26
CA GLU A 217 -8.10 5.15 -4.37
C GLU A 217 -8.41 3.74 -4.87
N ILE A 218 -9.64 3.49 -5.35
CA ILE A 218 -10.06 2.20 -5.91
C ILE A 218 -9.33 1.90 -7.24
N ALA A 219 -9.01 2.92 -8.03
CA ALA A 219 -8.28 2.73 -9.28
C ALA A 219 -6.78 2.51 -9.03
N PHE A 220 -6.14 3.35 -8.22
CA PHE A 220 -4.69 3.37 -8.05
C PHE A 220 -4.18 2.30 -7.09
N GLY A 221 -4.81 2.09 -5.93
CA GLY A 221 -4.33 1.11 -4.95
C GLY A 221 -4.29 -0.32 -5.51
N PRO A 222 -5.45 -0.88 -5.91
CA PRO A 222 -5.50 -2.16 -6.62
C PRO A 222 -4.67 -2.20 -7.91
N GLY A 223 -4.57 -1.09 -8.65
CA GLY A 223 -3.76 -1.00 -9.86
C GLY A 223 -2.26 -1.22 -9.58
N CYS A 224 -1.71 -0.48 -8.61
CA CYS A 224 -0.33 -0.65 -8.15
C CYS A 224 -0.10 -2.05 -7.53
N TRP A 225 -1.08 -2.58 -6.79
CA TRP A 225 -0.99 -3.94 -6.24
C TRP A 225 -0.89 -5.01 -7.34
N LEU A 226 -1.73 -4.91 -8.39
CA LEU A 226 -1.68 -5.82 -9.54
C LEU A 226 -0.34 -5.72 -10.28
N TRP A 227 0.22 -4.52 -10.42
CA TRP A 227 1.54 -4.35 -11.03
C TRP A 227 2.62 -5.09 -10.26
N ASP A 228 2.69 -4.90 -8.94
CA ASP A 228 3.65 -5.59 -8.09
C ASP A 228 3.44 -7.10 -8.12
N TYR A 229 2.19 -7.56 -8.06
CA TYR A 229 1.88 -8.98 -8.14
C TYR A 229 2.36 -9.58 -9.47
N LEU A 230 2.09 -8.91 -10.59
CA LEU A 230 2.47 -9.38 -11.91
C LEU A 230 4.00 -9.43 -12.06
N ARG A 231 4.71 -8.35 -11.75
CA ARG A 231 6.16 -8.28 -11.95
C ARG A 231 6.92 -9.25 -11.05
N ARG A 232 6.39 -9.57 -9.85
CA ARG A 232 7.07 -10.43 -8.86
C ARG A 232 6.65 -11.90 -8.93
N SER A 233 5.46 -12.22 -9.44
CA SER A 233 4.99 -13.62 -9.52
C SER A 233 5.67 -14.45 -10.62
N GLY A 234 6.30 -13.79 -11.60
CA GLY A 234 6.83 -14.44 -12.80
C GLY A 234 5.75 -14.80 -13.84
N ALA A 235 4.49 -14.40 -13.61
CA ALA A 235 3.42 -14.54 -14.60
C ALA A 235 3.65 -13.64 -15.82
N SER A 236 3.05 -14.01 -16.96
CA SER A 236 3.14 -13.27 -18.23
C SER A 236 1.94 -12.36 -18.51
N GLY A 237 0.97 -12.31 -17.59
CA GLY A 237 -0.24 -11.49 -17.75
C GLY A 237 -1.37 -11.95 -16.85
N PHE A 238 -2.58 -11.50 -17.19
CA PHE A 238 -3.82 -11.79 -16.51
C PHE A 238 -4.85 -12.39 -17.47
N LEU A 239 -5.64 -13.34 -16.96
CA LEU A 239 -6.88 -13.78 -17.59
C LEU A 239 -8.07 -13.32 -16.74
N LEU A 240 -9.04 -12.66 -17.36
CA LEU A 240 -10.29 -12.27 -16.72
C LEU A 240 -11.52 -12.78 -17.49
N PRO A 241 -12.31 -13.67 -16.88
CA PRO A 241 -13.68 -13.93 -17.35
C PRO A 241 -14.52 -12.64 -17.26
N LEU A 242 -14.78 -12.02 -18.41
CA LEU A 242 -15.43 -10.73 -18.52
C LEU A 242 -16.91 -10.93 -18.86
N SER A 243 -17.80 -10.64 -17.91
CA SER A 243 -19.24 -10.92 -18.04
C SER A 243 -20.06 -9.80 -18.68
N GLY A 244 -19.48 -8.59 -18.80
CA GLY A 244 -20.22 -7.37 -19.14
C GLY A 244 -21.07 -6.80 -17.98
N GLY A 245 -21.00 -7.42 -16.79
CA GLY A 245 -21.52 -6.89 -15.53
C GLY A 245 -20.51 -5.99 -14.81
N ALA A 246 -21.01 -5.21 -13.84
CA ALA A 246 -20.25 -4.15 -13.16
C ALA A 246 -18.93 -4.65 -12.54
N ASP A 247 -18.94 -5.76 -11.80
CA ASP A 247 -17.76 -6.21 -11.05
C ASP A 247 -16.60 -6.61 -11.96
N SER A 248 -16.87 -7.45 -12.97
CA SER A 248 -15.84 -7.81 -13.96
C SER A 248 -15.37 -6.60 -14.76
N SER A 249 -16.25 -5.63 -15.01
CA SER A 249 -15.89 -4.38 -15.68
C SER A 249 -14.98 -3.51 -14.81
N SER A 250 -15.23 -3.45 -13.50
CA SER A 250 -14.38 -2.75 -12.54
C SER A 250 -12.99 -3.35 -12.47
N VAL A 251 -12.87 -4.69 -12.42
CA VAL A 251 -11.56 -5.36 -12.45
C VAL A 251 -10.82 -5.06 -13.76
N ALA A 252 -11.52 -5.10 -14.90
CA ALA A 252 -10.92 -4.74 -16.19
C ALA A 252 -10.43 -3.28 -16.20
N ALA A 253 -11.23 -2.34 -15.67
CA ALA A 253 -10.87 -0.94 -15.57
C ALA A 253 -9.63 -0.71 -14.69
N ILE A 254 -9.49 -1.45 -13.58
CA ILE A 254 -8.30 -1.41 -12.71
C ILE A 254 -7.06 -1.87 -13.49
N VAL A 255 -7.13 -2.97 -14.25
CA VAL A 255 -6.01 -3.42 -15.10
C VAL A 255 -5.68 -2.39 -16.17
N GLY A 256 -6.69 -1.74 -16.76
CA GLY A 256 -6.51 -0.62 -17.68
C GLY A 256 -5.79 0.56 -17.03
N CYS A 257 -6.17 0.94 -15.80
CA CYS A 257 -5.52 1.99 -15.02
C CYS A 257 -4.06 1.63 -14.71
N MET A 258 -3.79 0.39 -14.29
CA MET A 258 -2.43 -0.13 -14.09
C MET A 258 -1.58 0.05 -15.35
N CYS A 259 -2.09 -0.32 -16.54
CA CYS A 259 -1.36 -0.16 -17.80
C CYS A 259 -1.07 1.32 -18.12
N GLN A 260 -1.99 2.23 -17.78
CA GLN A 260 -1.77 3.67 -17.93
C GLN A 260 -0.70 4.20 -16.98
N LEU A 261 -0.69 3.76 -15.72
CA LEU A 261 0.35 4.11 -14.75
C LEU A 261 1.73 3.63 -15.21
N VAL A 262 1.83 2.40 -15.72
CA VAL A 262 3.10 1.86 -16.25
C VAL A 262 3.66 2.74 -17.38
N VAL A 263 2.84 3.06 -18.39
CA VAL A 263 3.27 3.91 -19.50
C VAL A 263 3.64 5.32 -19.03
N LYS A 264 2.91 5.85 -18.05
CA LYS A 264 3.20 7.15 -17.45
C LYS A 264 4.56 7.16 -16.75
N GLU A 265 4.87 6.17 -15.92
CA GLU A 265 6.16 6.14 -15.22
C GLU A 265 7.35 5.87 -16.15
N ILE A 266 7.14 5.08 -17.21
CA ILE A 266 8.14 4.96 -18.29
C ILE A 266 8.41 6.33 -18.94
N ALA A 267 7.37 7.12 -19.19
CA ALA A 267 7.52 8.46 -19.75
C ALA A 267 8.19 9.44 -18.76
N ASN A 268 8.04 9.22 -17.45
CA ASN A 268 8.74 9.96 -16.41
C ASN A 268 10.21 9.54 -16.24
N GLY A 269 10.65 8.48 -16.93
CA GLY A 269 12.03 8.00 -16.91
C GLY A 269 12.31 6.93 -15.85
N ASP A 270 11.29 6.23 -15.34
CA ASP A 270 11.49 5.09 -14.45
C ASP A 270 12.02 3.87 -15.24
N GLU A 271 13.34 3.63 -15.13
CA GLU A 271 14.02 2.53 -15.83
C GLU A 271 13.66 1.15 -15.28
N GLN A 272 13.28 1.03 -14.00
CA GLN A 272 12.89 -0.26 -13.42
C GLN A 272 11.51 -0.68 -13.93
N VAL A 273 10.52 0.22 -13.88
CA VAL A 273 9.18 -0.01 -14.45
C VAL A 273 9.28 -0.33 -15.93
N LYS A 274 10.13 0.38 -16.67
CA LYS A 274 10.40 0.11 -18.09
C LYS A 274 10.98 -1.27 -18.32
N ALA A 275 12.02 -1.67 -17.56
CA ALA A 275 12.63 -2.98 -17.68
C ALA A 275 11.63 -4.10 -17.38
N ASP A 276 10.82 -3.95 -16.34
CA ASP A 276 9.77 -4.92 -16.00
C ASP A 276 8.69 -4.99 -17.08
N ALA A 277 8.24 -3.85 -17.62
CA ALA A 277 7.23 -3.81 -18.67
C ALA A 277 7.73 -4.43 -19.99
N ILE A 278 9.00 -4.19 -20.35
CA ILE A 278 9.65 -4.84 -21.50
C ILE A 278 9.65 -6.36 -21.32
N ARG A 279 10.06 -6.84 -20.14
CA ARG A 279 10.12 -8.26 -19.82
C ARG A 279 8.74 -8.93 -19.86
N ILE A 280 7.77 -8.37 -19.14
CA ILE A 280 6.42 -8.96 -19.00
C ILE A 280 5.66 -8.91 -20.33
N GLY A 281 5.72 -7.77 -21.04
CA GLY A 281 5.12 -7.62 -22.36
C GLY A 281 5.88 -8.30 -23.50
N ASN A 282 7.01 -8.95 -23.18
CA ASN A 282 7.88 -9.65 -24.13
C ASN A 282 8.25 -8.79 -25.35
N TYR A 283 8.61 -7.52 -25.12
CA TYR A 283 9.08 -6.62 -26.16
C TYR A 283 10.46 -7.05 -26.67
N LYS A 284 10.72 -6.80 -27.96
CA LYS A 284 11.97 -7.20 -28.66
C LYS A 284 12.61 -5.98 -29.31
N ASP A 285 13.89 -6.12 -29.66
CA ASP A 285 14.62 -5.13 -30.47
C ASP A 285 14.62 -3.70 -29.90
N GLY A 286 14.70 -3.59 -28.57
CA GLY A 286 14.71 -2.29 -27.87
C GLY A 286 13.35 -1.58 -27.80
N GLN A 287 12.27 -2.21 -28.25
CA GLN A 287 10.92 -1.68 -28.08
C GLN A 287 10.49 -1.68 -26.62
N TYR A 288 9.59 -0.76 -26.26
CA TYR A 288 8.99 -0.65 -24.94
C TYR A 288 7.59 -0.04 -25.05
N PRO A 289 6.70 -0.25 -24.06
CA PRO A 289 5.33 0.25 -24.13
C PRO A 289 5.28 1.78 -24.08
N THR A 290 4.62 2.37 -25.08
CA THR A 290 4.31 3.81 -25.15
C THR A 290 2.81 4.08 -25.20
N ASN A 291 1.99 3.03 -25.34
CA ASN A 291 0.54 3.11 -25.38
C ASN A 291 -0.06 2.06 -24.45
N SER A 292 -0.91 2.50 -23.52
CA SER A 292 -1.47 1.61 -22.49
C SER A 292 -2.37 0.53 -23.06
N ARG A 293 -3.09 0.78 -24.15
CA ARG A 293 -3.94 -0.21 -24.83
C ARG A 293 -3.10 -1.28 -25.53
N GLU A 294 -1.98 -0.89 -26.12
CA GLU A 294 -1.04 -1.83 -26.75
C GLU A 294 -0.36 -2.71 -25.70
N PHE A 295 0.05 -2.12 -24.56
CA PHE A 295 0.56 -2.88 -23.44
C PHE A 295 -0.47 -3.85 -22.87
N ALA A 296 -1.69 -3.37 -22.62
CA ALA A 296 -2.81 -4.19 -22.15
C ALA A 296 -3.08 -5.37 -23.09
N LYS A 297 -2.99 -5.18 -24.41
CA LYS A 297 -3.19 -6.25 -25.40
C LYS A 297 -2.24 -7.43 -25.23
N ARG A 298 -1.03 -7.18 -24.72
CA ARG A 298 0.00 -8.22 -24.52
C ARG A 298 -0.15 -8.97 -23.21
N ILE A 299 -0.64 -8.28 -22.18
CA ILE A 299 -0.61 -8.81 -20.81
C ILE A 299 -2.01 -9.07 -20.23
N PHE A 300 -3.08 -8.69 -20.92
CA PHE A 300 -4.44 -8.79 -20.41
C PHE A 300 -5.36 -9.50 -21.40
N TYR A 301 -5.76 -10.70 -21.03
CA TYR A 301 -6.66 -11.55 -21.78
C TYR A 301 -8.03 -11.53 -21.12
N THR A 302 -9.07 -11.24 -21.89
CA THR A 302 -10.45 -11.25 -21.41
C THR A 302 -11.26 -12.27 -22.18
N VAL A 303 -12.20 -12.94 -21.52
CA VAL A 303 -13.04 -13.95 -22.17
C VAL A 303 -14.50 -13.83 -21.72
N PHE A 304 -15.40 -13.61 -22.67
CA PHE A 304 -16.84 -13.72 -22.44
C PHE A 304 -17.27 -15.18 -22.68
N MET A 305 -17.85 -15.81 -21.67
CA MET A 305 -18.28 -17.23 -21.72
C MET A 305 -19.81 -17.31 -21.74
N GLY A 306 -20.39 -17.15 -22.92
CA GLY A 306 -21.83 -17.15 -23.15
C GLY A 306 -22.45 -18.54 -23.00
N SER A 307 -23.70 -18.56 -22.53
CA SER A 307 -24.59 -19.73 -22.58
C SER A 307 -25.81 -19.42 -23.43
N GLU A 308 -26.66 -20.42 -23.68
CA GLU A 308 -27.94 -20.28 -24.38
C GLU A 308 -28.86 -19.18 -23.79
N ASN A 309 -28.68 -18.86 -22.50
CA ASN A 309 -29.45 -17.85 -21.77
C ASN A 309 -28.75 -16.48 -21.71
N SER A 310 -27.56 -16.33 -22.30
CA SER A 310 -26.81 -15.08 -22.27
C SER A 310 -27.33 -14.10 -23.31
N SER A 311 -27.51 -12.83 -22.91
CA SER A 311 -28.01 -11.79 -23.82
C SER A 311 -26.91 -11.23 -24.72
N GLU A 312 -27.28 -10.83 -25.94
CA GLU A 312 -26.37 -10.14 -26.86
C GLU A 312 -25.88 -8.81 -26.28
N MET A 313 -26.70 -8.13 -25.47
CA MET A 313 -26.30 -6.88 -24.80
C MET A 313 -25.11 -7.09 -23.85
N THR A 314 -25.14 -8.13 -23.02
CA THR A 314 -24.06 -8.41 -22.06
C THR A 314 -22.75 -8.77 -22.76
N LYS A 315 -22.85 -9.55 -23.84
CA LYS A 315 -21.73 -9.89 -24.72
C LYS A 315 -21.14 -8.64 -25.39
N SER A 316 -22.00 -7.80 -25.96
CA SER A 316 -21.58 -6.55 -26.61
C SER A 316 -20.88 -5.59 -25.63
N ARG A 317 -21.39 -5.42 -24.40
CA ARG A 317 -20.74 -4.60 -23.37
C ARG A 317 -19.35 -5.11 -22.99
N ALA A 318 -19.20 -6.42 -22.82
CA ALA A 318 -17.90 -7.03 -22.52
C ALA A 318 -16.90 -6.73 -23.66
N LYS A 319 -17.34 -6.89 -24.91
CA LYS A 319 -16.50 -6.60 -26.07
C LYS A 319 -16.11 -5.12 -26.17
N VAL A 320 -17.06 -4.19 -26.03
CA VAL A 320 -16.78 -2.75 -26.11
C VAL A 320 -15.75 -2.34 -25.05
N LEU A 321 -15.94 -2.77 -23.80
CA LEU A 321 -15.01 -2.46 -22.72
C LEU A 321 -13.63 -3.07 -22.96
N ALA A 322 -13.58 -4.32 -23.43
CA ALA A 322 -12.33 -4.98 -23.75
C ALA A 322 -11.56 -4.25 -24.86
N ASP A 323 -12.28 -3.77 -25.89
CA ASP A 323 -11.71 -2.98 -26.99
C ASP A 323 -11.21 -1.61 -26.50
N GLU A 324 -11.95 -0.92 -25.63
CA GLU A 324 -11.55 0.37 -25.04
C GLU A 324 -10.26 0.24 -24.21
N ILE A 325 -10.18 -0.75 -23.33
CA ILE A 325 -8.98 -1.03 -22.53
C ILE A 325 -7.82 -1.53 -23.40
N GLY A 326 -8.13 -2.23 -24.50
CA GLY A 326 -7.14 -2.83 -25.40
C GLY A 326 -6.79 -4.29 -25.08
N SER A 327 -7.54 -4.98 -24.22
CA SER A 327 -7.28 -6.39 -23.87
C SER A 327 -7.45 -7.34 -25.07
N TRP A 328 -6.78 -8.49 -25.05
CA TRP A 328 -7.05 -9.56 -26.01
C TRP A 328 -8.34 -10.30 -25.65
N HIS A 329 -9.41 -10.05 -26.42
CA HIS A 329 -10.76 -10.53 -26.08
C HIS A 329 -11.16 -11.79 -26.84
N LEU A 330 -11.66 -12.78 -26.12
CA LEU A 330 -12.28 -13.99 -26.66
C LEU A 330 -13.77 -14.02 -26.33
N ASP A 331 -14.55 -14.61 -27.22
CA ASP A 331 -15.97 -14.89 -27.03
C ASP A 331 -16.22 -16.37 -27.36
N VAL A 332 -16.74 -17.10 -26.37
CA VAL A 332 -16.91 -18.55 -26.44
C VAL A 332 -18.28 -18.95 -25.88
N SER A 333 -18.93 -19.91 -26.55
CA SER A 333 -20.12 -20.58 -26.00
C SER A 333 -19.69 -21.80 -25.19
N ILE A 334 -20.28 -21.95 -23.99
CA ILE A 334 -20.08 -23.13 -23.13
C ILE A 334 -21.14 -24.23 -23.35
N ASP A 335 -22.12 -24.01 -24.22
CA ASP A 335 -23.32 -24.84 -24.33
C ASP A 335 -23.00 -26.28 -24.77
N GLY A 336 -21.98 -26.45 -25.62
CA GLY A 336 -21.51 -27.77 -26.02
C GLY A 336 -20.98 -28.59 -24.84
N VAL A 337 -20.19 -27.96 -23.96
CA VAL A 337 -19.62 -28.60 -22.77
C VAL A 337 -20.69 -28.89 -21.72
N VAL A 338 -21.61 -27.93 -21.51
CA VAL A 338 -22.76 -28.11 -20.61
C VAL A 338 -23.62 -29.29 -21.09
N SER A 339 -23.94 -29.33 -22.38
CA SER A 339 -24.75 -30.39 -22.98
C SER A 339 -24.10 -31.76 -22.82
N ALA A 340 -22.79 -31.87 -23.05
CA ALA A 340 -22.05 -33.11 -22.86
C ALA A 340 -22.14 -33.62 -21.40
N LEU A 341 -21.96 -32.72 -20.42
CA LEU A 341 -22.05 -33.09 -19.01
C LEU A 341 -23.48 -33.53 -18.62
N LEU A 342 -24.50 -32.85 -19.12
CA LEU A 342 -25.90 -33.22 -18.86
C LEU A 342 -26.26 -34.56 -19.51
N SER A 343 -25.77 -34.83 -20.72
CA SER A 343 -25.93 -36.13 -21.38
C SER A 343 -25.28 -37.27 -20.59
N LEU A 344 -24.08 -37.03 -20.05
CA LEU A 344 -23.43 -38.00 -19.15
C LEU A 344 -24.27 -38.25 -17.89
N PHE A 345 -24.74 -37.19 -17.23
CA PHE A 345 -25.60 -37.32 -16.05
C PHE A 345 -26.89 -38.10 -16.35
N GLN A 346 -27.52 -37.83 -17.50
CA GLN A 346 -28.71 -38.55 -17.95
C GLN A 346 -28.42 -40.04 -18.18
N THR A 347 -27.26 -40.35 -18.78
CA THR A 347 -26.82 -41.74 -19.01
C THR A 347 -26.62 -42.50 -17.70
N LEU A 348 -26.07 -41.84 -16.67
CA LEU A 348 -25.79 -42.45 -15.37
C LEU A 348 -27.03 -42.63 -14.49
N THR A 349 -27.96 -41.68 -14.54
CA THR A 349 -29.08 -41.62 -13.58
C THR A 349 -30.45 -41.92 -14.18
N GLY A 350 -30.56 -41.96 -15.51
CA GLY A 350 -31.82 -42.01 -16.24
C GLY A 350 -32.66 -40.73 -16.13
N LYS A 351 -32.16 -39.67 -15.47
CA LYS A 351 -32.88 -38.41 -15.24
C LYS A 351 -32.17 -37.25 -15.91
N ARG A 352 -32.95 -36.33 -16.49
CA ARG A 352 -32.43 -35.07 -17.05
C ARG A 352 -32.98 -33.90 -16.24
N PRO A 353 -32.14 -33.16 -15.50
CA PRO A 353 -32.59 -31.98 -14.77
C PRO A 353 -33.10 -30.92 -15.74
N ARG A 354 -34.13 -30.19 -15.31
CA ARG A 354 -34.76 -29.10 -16.09
C ARG A 354 -34.65 -27.78 -15.36
N TYR A 355 -34.61 -26.67 -16.10
CA TYR A 355 -34.73 -25.35 -15.48
C TYR A 355 -36.12 -25.18 -14.88
N LYS A 356 -36.24 -24.26 -13.92
CA LYS A 356 -37.53 -23.98 -13.25
C LYS A 356 -38.60 -23.53 -14.23
N VAL A 357 -38.21 -22.74 -15.24
CA VAL A 357 -39.11 -22.28 -16.32
C VAL A 357 -39.64 -23.42 -17.18
N ASP A 358 -38.91 -24.54 -17.26
CA ASP A 358 -39.28 -25.75 -17.99
C ASP A 358 -39.93 -26.82 -17.09
N GLY A 359 -40.38 -26.42 -15.89
CA GLY A 359 -41.05 -27.31 -14.93
C GLY A 359 -40.10 -28.16 -14.07
N GLY A 360 -38.84 -27.77 -13.95
CA GLY A 360 -37.89 -28.34 -13.00
C GLY A 360 -38.09 -27.85 -11.56
N SER A 361 -37.64 -28.63 -10.58
CA SER A 361 -37.58 -28.23 -9.18
C SER A 361 -36.55 -27.13 -8.93
N ASN A 362 -36.63 -26.46 -7.77
CA ASN A 362 -35.61 -25.48 -7.36
C ASN A 362 -34.19 -26.12 -7.29
N VAL A 363 -34.10 -27.38 -6.89
CA VAL A 363 -32.82 -28.11 -6.78
C VAL A 363 -32.22 -28.34 -8.16
N GLU A 364 -33.01 -28.78 -9.13
CA GLU A 364 -32.55 -28.97 -10.51
C GLU A 364 -32.11 -27.64 -11.13
N ASN A 365 -32.90 -26.60 -10.95
CA ASN A 365 -32.58 -25.26 -11.47
C ASN A 365 -31.25 -24.72 -10.92
N LEU A 366 -31.03 -24.80 -9.61
CA LEU A 366 -29.77 -24.39 -8.98
C LEU A 366 -28.60 -25.27 -9.45
N SER A 367 -28.83 -26.57 -9.62
CA SER A 367 -27.81 -27.50 -10.10
C SER A 367 -27.34 -27.15 -11.51
N LEU A 368 -28.27 -26.84 -12.42
CA LEU A 368 -27.96 -26.41 -13.79
C LEU A 368 -27.17 -25.10 -13.82
N GLN A 369 -27.57 -24.10 -13.04
CA GLN A 369 -26.85 -22.82 -12.93
C GLN A 369 -25.42 -23.03 -12.39
N ASN A 370 -25.26 -23.85 -11.35
CA ASN A 370 -23.96 -24.16 -10.76
C ASN A 370 -23.05 -24.93 -11.72
N ILE A 371 -23.60 -25.83 -12.54
CA ILE A 371 -22.84 -26.54 -13.59
C ILE A 371 -22.22 -25.53 -14.56
N GLN A 372 -23.02 -24.61 -15.08
CA GLN A 372 -22.51 -23.59 -15.99
C GLN A 372 -21.44 -22.72 -15.32
N ALA A 373 -21.65 -22.28 -14.08
CA ALA A 373 -20.68 -21.48 -13.34
C ALA A 373 -19.33 -22.20 -13.17
N ARG A 374 -19.35 -23.50 -12.84
CA ARG A 374 -18.13 -24.30 -12.68
C ARG A 374 -17.43 -24.60 -14.01
N ILE A 375 -18.18 -24.82 -15.09
CA ILE A 375 -17.61 -25.00 -16.42
C ILE A 375 -16.83 -23.75 -16.85
N ARG A 376 -17.37 -22.56 -16.58
CA ARG A 376 -16.64 -21.29 -16.83
C ARG A 376 -15.33 -21.22 -16.06
N MET A 377 -15.31 -21.64 -14.79
CA MET A 377 -14.09 -21.70 -13.98
C MET A 377 -13.07 -22.66 -14.60
N VAL A 378 -13.48 -23.88 -14.97
CA VAL A 378 -12.57 -24.87 -15.60
C VAL A 378 -11.99 -24.32 -16.90
N LEU A 379 -12.82 -23.71 -17.75
CA LEU A 379 -12.35 -23.12 -19.00
C LEU A 379 -11.40 -21.93 -18.76
N ALA A 380 -11.66 -21.10 -17.74
CA ALA A 380 -10.77 -20.00 -17.39
C ALA A 380 -9.38 -20.53 -16.97
N PHE A 381 -9.30 -21.53 -16.11
CA PHE A 381 -8.01 -22.11 -15.72
C PHE A 381 -7.29 -22.85 -16.84
N MET A 382 -8.01 -23.33 -17.86
CA MET A 382 -7.38 -23.93 -19.04
C MET A 382 -6.78 -22.88 -19.99
N LEU A 383 -7.35 -21.68 -20.01
CA LEU A 383 -6.88 -20.56 -20.83
C LEU A 383 -5.74 -19.76 -20.16
N ALA A 384 -5.69 -19.77 -18.83
CA ALA A 384 -4.64 -19.16 -18.02
C ALA A 384 -3.38 -20.01 -18.04
#